data_AF-A0A7S2CV21-F1
#
_entry.id   AF-A0A7S2CV21-F1
#
_cell.length_a   1.000
_cell.length_b   1.000
_cell.length_c   1.000
_cell.angle_alpha   90.00
_cell.angle_beta   90.00
_cell.angle_gamma   90.00
#
_symmetry.space_group_name_H-M   'P 1'
#
loop_
_entity.id
_entity.type
_entity.pdbx_description
1 polymer ?
#
loop_
_entity_poly.entity_id
_entity_poly.type
_entity_poly.pdbx_seq_one_letter_code
_entity_poly.pdbx_strand_id
1 'polypeptide(L)'
;STTKIAGGAAIGDLRIIFKDKAAAGNMGLTRLVLTSCLLALGGVDAFTSTRALSPALHRARSSSLTRASPVRAAPTAGLRFWKRDKVAVASAAVAAPPSAPSLKPYIEKLVAGESLTKEEAKEVCGAILQGADQIQVASCLMLMRRNGETPAEVAGFVAAMKEACVPVAVEGKMLDIVGTGGDGAHTINISTAAALLAAACGCKTAKAGNRSVSSQCGSADVLEALGISMALTAENVGECVAQCGMGFMFAPVNHPAMKMVVPIRKALGVRSVFNILGPLTNAAGAQHVVIGVFQEELIDIMANSLIEIGNVDHGVVIYGVGLDEISPLGACSILEIKNTAAPGEPKVYTKNMMKFDPLDVGIPRCVVEDLRGGDAKENAALLREALEKGEHTNAKRDAIVLNAGVGCYVFGLADSIPGGIDLARAALNEGKGLAKLDEWIATTTNLASS
;
A
#
# COMPACT_ATOMS: atom_id res chain seq x y z
N SER A 1 21.65 -52.56 38.27
CA SER A 1 22.82 -51.67 38.37
C SER A 1 22.89 -50.82 37.10
N THR A 2 23.53 -49.64 37.20
CA THR A 2 23.67 -48.56 36.20
C THR A 2 22.46 -47.61 36.02
N THR A 3 22.57 -46.30 35.80
CA THR A 3 23.35 -45.13 36.32
C THR A 3 22.80 -43.88 35.58
N LYS A 4 22.68 -42.72 36.27
CA LYS A 4 22.55 -41.29 35.79
C LYS A 4 21.25 -40.89 35.02
N ILE A 5 20.34 -40.04 35.52
CA ILE A 5 20.35 -38.63 36.04
C ILE A 5 20.50 -37.55 34.95
N ALA A 6 19.43 -36.77 34.76
CA ALA A 6 19.32 -35.28 34.83
C ALA A 6 18.14 -34.83 33.95
N GLY A 7 17.19 -33.97 34.32
CA GLY A 7 17.04 -33.08 35.47
C GLY A 7 16.05 -32.00 35.01
N GLY A 8 14.82 -32.04 35.51
CA GLY A 8 13.77 -31.07 35.20
C GLY A 8 13.75 -29.91 36.19
N ALA A 9 13.36 -28.73 35.72
CA ALA A 9 12.84 -27.66 36.55
C ALA A 9 11.76 -26.92 35.75
N ALA A 10 10.55 -26.92 36.30
CA ALA A 10 9.34 -26.34 35.74
C ALA A 10 9.32 -24.82 35.93
N ILE A 11 8.78 -24.10 34.95
CA ILE A 11 8.34 -22.70 35.07
C ILE A 11 6.82 -22.73 34.88
N GLY A 12 6.11 -22.21 35.89
CA GLY A 12 4.66 -22.30 36.04
C GLY A 12 3.88 -21.32 35.15
N ASP A 13 2.70 -21.79 34.77
CA ASP A 13 1.64 -21.08 34.08
C ASP A 13 1.09 -19.91 34.89
N LEU A 14 0.98 -18.73 34.26
CA LEU A 14 0.17 -17.63 34.75
C LEU A 14 -1.07 -17.47 33.85
N ARG A 15 -2.22 -17.97 34.34
CA ARG A 15 -3.55 -17.67 33.77
C ARG A 15 -4.07 -16.38 34.40
N ILE A 16 -4.36 -15.38 33.56
CA ILE A 16 -5.09 -14.17 33.97
C ILE A 16 -6.58 -14.40 33.72
N ILE A 17 -7.38 -14.34 34.79
CA ILE A 17 -8.85 -14.38 34.77
C ILE A 17 -9.33 -12.94 34.98
N PHE A 18 -10.05 -12.38 34.00
CA PHE A 18 -10.84 -11.16 34.20
C PHE A 18 -12.21 -11.50 34.80
N LYS A 19 -12.60 -10.79 35.85
CA LYS A 19 -13.99 -10.71 36.31
C LYS A 19 -14.35 -9.26 36.58
N ASP A 20 -15.35 -8.79 35.85
CA ASP A 20 -16.06 -7.53 36.04
C ASP A 20 -16.67 -7.38 37.43
N LYS A 21 -16.68 -6.13 37.92
CA LYS A 21 -17.84 -5.53 38.60
C LYS A 21 -17.71 -4.01 38.67
N ALA A 22 -18.68 -3.35 38.05
CA ALA A 22 -18.94 -1.91 38.14
C ALA A 22 -19.59 -1.52 39.49
N ALA A 23 -19.28 -0.31 39.99
CA ALA A 23 -20.25 0.64 40.57
C ALA A 23 -19.61 1.95 41.08
N ALA A 24 -20.14 3.07 40.56
CA ALA A 24 -20.45 4.36 41.22
C ALA A 24 -19.36 5.27 41.83
N GLY A 25 -19.35 6.54 41.38
CA GLY A 25 -19.53 7.68 42.29
C GLY A 25 -18.37 8.69 42.46
N ASN A 26 -18.43 9.77 41.65
CA ASN A 26 -18.28 11.20 41.97
C ASN A 26 -17.11 11.78 42.84
N MET A 27 -16.68 12.99 42.43
CA MET A 27 -15.89 14.04 43.13
C MET A 27 -14.35 14.01 43.10
N GLY A 28 -13.77 14.94 42.31
CA GLY A 28 -13.13 16.15 42.84
C GLY A 28 -11.74 16.10 43.49
N LEU A 29 -10.82 16.85 42.86
CA LEU A 29 -9.69 17.64 43.43
C LEU A 29 -8.28 17.01 43.66
N THR A 30 -7.36 17.46 42.79
CA THR A 30 -6.02 18.09 43.03
C THR A 30 -4.80 17.33 43.60
N ARG A 31 -3.67 17.49 42.87
CA ARG A 31 -2.22 17.51 43.27
C ARG A 31 -1.63 16.17 43.76
N LEU A 32 -0.36 15.80 43.56
CA LEU A 32 0.86 16.28 42.87
C LEU A 32 1.93 15.20 43.19
N VAL A 33 3.01 15.18 42.41
CA VAL A 33 4.38 14.69 42.74
C VAL A 33 4.73 13.24 42.38
N LEU A 34 5.44 13.11 41.25
CA LEU A 34 6.43 12.08 40.96
C LEU A 34 7.47 11.98 42.09
N THR A 35 7.75 10.77 42.60
CA THR A 35 9.01 10.50 43.31
C THR A 35 9.53 9.09 42.99
N SER A 36 10.70 9.09 42.34
CA SER A 36 11.84 8.17 42.50
C SER A 36 11.81 6.74 41.96
N CYS A 37 12.72 6.49 41.01
CA CYS A 37 13.73 5.44 41.14
C CYS A 37 14.95 5.80 40.27
N LEU A 38 15.98 6.38 40.91
CA LEU A 38 17.32 6.53 40.35
C LEU A 38 18.33 6.33 41.50
N LEU A 39 19.36 5.53 41.21
CA LEU A 39 20.55 5.19 42.01
C LEU A 39 20.47 3.94 42.90
N ALA A 40 21.15 2.89 42.42
CA ALA A 40 22.04 2.09 43.24
C ALA A 40 23.31 1.73 42.43
N LEU A 41 24.43 2.38 42.81
CA LEU A 41 25.80 1.87 43.06
C LEU A 41 26.41 0.89 42.01
N GLY A 42 27.57 1.13 41.41
CA GLY A 42 28.83 1.64 41.97
C GLY A 42 29.84 0.48 42.05
N GLY A 43 30.86 0.46 41.19
CA GLY A 43 31.93 -0.54 41.22
C GLY A 43 33.01 -0.24 40.16
N VAL A 44 34.15 0.25 40.63
CA VAL A 44 35.35 0.58 39.85
C VAL A 44 36.31 -0.60 39.99
N ASP A 45 36.94 -1.06 38.91
CA ASP A 45 38.28 -1.63 38.97
C ASP A 45 39.02 -1.56 37.64
N ALA A 46 40.31 -1.32 37.76
CA ALA A 46 41.26 -0.95 36.72
C ALA A 46 41.85 -2.15 35.95
N PHE A 47 42.25 -1.96 34.70
CA PHE A 47 43.40 -2.67 34.14
C PHE A 47 44.15 -1.80 33.11
N THR A 48 45.46 -1.68 33.33
CA THR A 48 46.48 -0.97 32.57
C THR A 48 46.91 -1.74 31.32
N SER A 49 47.23 -1.04 30.23
CA SER A 49 48.31 -1.44 29.30
C SER A 49 48.73 -0.26 28.40
N THR A 50 50.02 0.03 28.44
CA THR A 50 50.77 1.11 27.78
C THR A 50 51.38 0.68 26.44
N ARG A 51 51.82 1.69 25.67
CA ARG A 51 52.74 1.74 24.49
C ARG A 51 52.05 2.06 23.16
N ALA A 52 52.56 2.91 22.28
CA ALA A 52 53.69 3.84 22.29
C ALA A 52 53.52 4.77 21.07
N LEU A 53 53.95 6.03 21.18
CA LEU A 53 53.95 7.03 20.10
C LEU A 53 55.32 7.72 20.09
N SER A 54 55.94 7.81 18.90
CA SER A 54 56.84 8.90 18.42
C SER A 54 57.77 8.43 17.28
N PRO A 55 58.49 9.32 16.56
CA PRO A 55 58.11 10.65 16.03
C PRO A 55 58.76 10.98 14.64
N ALA A 56 58.39 12.09 13.99
CA ALA A 56 59.28 12.95 13.16
C ALA A 56 58.51 14.22 12.72
N LEU A 57 58.82 15.45 13.19
CA LEU A 57 59.90 16.38 12.80
C LEU A 57 59.81 16.97 11.38
N HIS A 58 59.46 18.26 11.27
CA HIS A 58 60.32 19.26 10.62
C HIS A 58 59.94 20.71 10.99
N ARG A 59 60.97 21.50 11.33
CA ARG A 59 60.97 22.93 11.64
C ARG A 59 61.52 23.75 10.45
N ALA A 60 60.82 24.87 10.16
CA ALA A 60 61.26 26.28 9.98
C ALA A 60 62.49 26.73 9.16
N ARG A 61 62.27 27.83 8.40
CA ARG A 61 63.04 29.10 8.15
C ARG A 61 63.01 29.46 6.64
N SER A 62 63.08 30.70 6.11
CA SER A 62 62.97 32.12 6.54
C SER A 62 63.24 33.01 5.29
N SER A 63 62.58 34.17 5.10
CA SER A 63 63.09 35.42 4.44
C SER A 63 61.90 36.41 4.21
N SER A 64 61.78 37.53 4.95
CA SER A 64 62.31 38.90 4.71
C SER A 64 61.83 39.54 3.37
N LEU A 65 60.85 40.46 3.41
CA LEU A 65 60.93 41.94 3.51
C LEU A 65 60.95 42.68 2.16
N THR A 66 59.95 43.56 1.97
CA THR A 66 59.93 44.89 1.29
C THR A 66 58.45 45.20 0.95
N ARG A 67 57.87 46.40 1.04
CA ARG A 67 58.24 47.76 1.47
C ARG A 67 56.91 48.50 1.64
N ALA A 68 56.72 49.29 2.69
CA ALA A 68 55.58 50.20 2.84
C ALA A 68 56.08 51.59 3.26
N SER A 69 55.35 52.63 2.84
CA SER A 69 55.15 53.98 3.46
C SER A 69 55.26 55.13 2.43
N PRO A 70 54.72 56.34 2.70
CA PRO A 70 53.90 56.81 3.83
C PRO A 70 52.57 57.49 3.35
N VAL A 71 51.67 58.03 4.19
CA VAL A 71 51.62 59.43 4.67
C VAL A 71 50.64 59.57 5.86
N ARG A 72 50.99 60.49 6.77
CA ARG A 72 50.37 60.88 8.06
C ARG A 72 49.25 61.94 7.90
N ALA A 73 48.28 61.91 8.85
CA ALA A 73 47.57 62.99 9.62
C ALA A 73 47.14 64.31 8.90
N ALA A 74 46.03 65.03 9.15
CA ALA A 74 44.91 65.17 10.11
C ALA A 74 43.99 66.32 9.52
N PRO A 75 43.04 67.04 10.20
CA PRO A 75 41.99 66.78 11.21
C PRO A 75 40.57 67.31 10.82
N THR A 76 39.57 67.05 11.68
CA THR A 76 38.30 67.77 12.01
C THR A 76 37.64 68.81 11.06
N ALA A 77 36.35 68.59 10.73
CA ALA A 77 35.24 69.56 10.69
C ALA A 77 33.96 68.80 10.29
N GLY A 78 32.84 68.85 11.01
CA GLY A 78 31.89 69.96 11.03
C GLY A 78 30.66 69.63 10.16
N LEU A 79 29.50 69.43 10.81
CA LEU A 79 28.17 69.13 10.26
C LEU A 79 27.83 69.80 8.91
N ARG A 80 27.19 69.04 7.99
CA ARG A 80 26.12 69.57 7.14
C ARG A 80 24.98 68.56 6.99
N PHE A 81 23.79 69.02 7.36
CA PHE A 81 22.49 68.36 7.19
C PHE A 81 22.22 68.09 5.70
N TRP A 82 21.83 66.86 5.38
CA TRP A 82 21.07 66.55 4.16
C TRP A 82 19.68 66.07 4.56
N LYS A 83 18.66 66.78 4.06
CA LYS A 83 17.25 66.44 4.23
C LYS A 83 16.99 65.08 3.61
N ARG A 84 16.29 64.21 4.35
CA ARG A 84 15.72 62.96 3.84
C ARG A 84 14.52 63.28 2.95
N ASP A 85 14.67 63.09 1.65
CA ASP A 85 13.51 62.94 0.77
C ASP A 85 12.95 61.52 0.96
N LYS A 86 11.69 61.44 1.39
CA LYS A 86 10.94 60.19 1.52
C LYS A 86 10.59 59.70 0.11
N VAL A 87 11.37 58.77 -0.43
CA VAL A 87 10.92 57.94 -1.55
C VAL A 87 10.02 56.86 -0.97
N ALA A 88 8.70 57.00 -1.18
CA ALA A 88 7.74 55.95 -0.89
C ALA A 88 7.94 54.82 -1.91
N VAL A 89 8.61 53.75 -1.48
CA VAL A 89 8.62 52.48 -2.23
C VAL A 89 7.29 51.82 -1.94
N ALA A 90 6.36 51.88 -2.89
CA ALA A 90 5.15 51.06 -2.85
C ALA A 90 5.57 49.59 -2.96
N SER A 91 5.56 48.89 -1.83
CA SER A 91 5.63 47.44 -1.80
C SER A 91 4.35 46.91 -2.43
N ALA A 92 4.40 46.55 -3.72
CA ALA A 92 3.40 45.68 -4.31
C ALA A 92 3.46 44.37 -3.51
N ALA A 93 2.45 44.14 -2.68
CA ALA A 93 2.25 42.86 -2.02
C ALA A 93 2.12 41.81 -3.12
N VAL A 94 3.18 41.01 -3.31
CA VAL A 94 3.07 39.75 -4.02
C VAL A 94 2.04 38.95 -3.24
N ALA A 95 0.88 38.70 -3.83
CA ALA A 95 -0.13 37.86 -3.22
C ALA A 95 0.56 36.56 -2.81
N ALA A 96 0.53 36.25 -1.51
CA ALA A 96 1.00 34.97 -1.02
C ALA A 96 0.29 33.88 -1.84
N PRO A 97 0.99 32.81 -2.26
CA PRO A 97 0.31 31.66 -2.84
C PRO A 97 -0.83 31.26 -1.88
N PRO A 98 -1.99 30.81 -2.39
CA PRO A 98 -3.10 30.41 -1.54
C PRO A 98 -2.55 29.51 -0.43
N SER A 99 -2.76 29.90 0.82
CA SER A 99 -2.23 29.18 1.97
C SER A 99 -2.72 27.73 1.85
N ALA A 100 -1.78 26.77 1.84
CA ALA A 100 -2.10 25.37 1.73
C ALA A 100 -3.23 25.00 2.72
N PRO A 101 -4.22 24.18 2.32
CA PRO A 101 -5.35 23.83 3.17
C PRO A 101 -4.85 23.28 4.51
N SER A 102 -5.28 23.90 5.60
CA SER A 102 -4.81 23.57 6.96
C SER A 102 -5.57 22.35 7.49
N LEU A 103 -4.83 21.32 7.93
CA LEU A 103 -5.41 20.11 8.51
C LEU A 103 -5.61 20.19 10.04
N LYS A 104 -5.23 21.31 10.67
CA LYS A 104 -5.28 21.48 12.14
C LYS A 104 -6.60 21.06 12.80
N PRO A 105 -7.79 21.44 12.29
CA PRO A 105 -9.06 21.06 12.94
C PRO A 105 -9.24 19.53 13.02
N TYR A 106 -8.86 18.81 11.96
CA TYR A 106 -8.94 17.35 11.93
C TYR A 106 -7.89 16.70 12.84
N ILE A 107 -6.70 17.32 12.97
CA ILE A 107 -5.68 16.86 13.91
C ILE A 107 -6.18 16.96 15.35
N GLU A 108 -6.79 18.07 15.75
CA GLU A 108 -7.36 18.24 17.11
C GLU A 108 -8.41 17.16 17.40
N LYS A 109 -9.30 16.89 16.45
CA LYS A 109 -10.30 15.83 16.54
C LYS A 109 -9.67 14.44 16.70
N LEU A 110 -8.68 14.12 15.88
CA LEU A 110 -7.95 12.85 15.95
C LEU A 110 -7.14 12.72 17.25
N VAL A 111 -6.59 13.80 17.80
CA VAL A 111 -5.91 13.81 19.12
C VAL A 111 -6.89 13.45 20.23
N ALA A 112 -8.15 13.90 20.14
CA ALA A 112 -9.21 13.53 21.08
C ALA A 112 -9.65 12.05 20.98
N GLY A 113 -9.12 11.29 20.02
CA GLY A 113 -9.49 9.90 19.79
C GLY A 113 -10.77 9.72 18.96
N GLU A 114 -11.29 10.81 18.39
CA GLU A 114 -12.47 10.78 17.53
C GLU A 114 -12.09 10.40 16.09
N SER A 115 -12.99 9.69 15.41
CA SER A 115 -12.88 9.39 13.98
C SER A 115 -13.43 10.53 13.14
N LEU A 116 -12.90 10.69 11.92
CA LEU A 116 -13.43 11.62 10.94
C LEU A 116 -14.71 11.06 10.31
N THR A 117 -15.62 11.94 9.92
CA THR A 117 -16.72 11.56 9.02
C THR A 117 -16.20 11.28 7.62
N LYS A 118 -17.03 10.68 6.75
CA LYS A 118 -16.68 10.46 5.34
C LYS A 118 -16.32 11.76 4.62
N GLU A 119 -17.07 12.83 4.88
CA GLU A 119 -16.86 14.16 4.29
C GLU A 119 -15.56 14.79 4.80
N GLU A 120 -15.32 14.76 6.11
CA GLU A 120 -14.08 15.27 6.71
C GLU A 120 -12.85 14.49 6.19
N ALA A 121 -12.95 13.17 6.08
CA ALA A 121 -11.87 12.33 5.56
C ALA A 121 -11.60 12.61 4.07
N LYS A 122 -12.64 12.90 3.29
CA LYS A 122 -12.52 13.36 1.91
C LYS A 122 -11.80 14.72 1.83
N GLU A 123 -12.16 15.67 2.68
CA GLU A 123 -11.49 16.98 2.77
C GLU A 123 -10.01 16.84 3.14
N VAL A 124 -9.69 16.01 4.14
CA VAL A 124 -8.31 15.70 4.54
C VAL A 124 -7.53 15.09 3.38
N CYS A 125 -8.08 14.07 2.71
CA CYS A 125 -7.40 13.42 1.60
C CYS A 125 -7.24 14.37 0.40
N GLY A 126 -8.25 15.18 0.07
CA GLY A 126 -8.17 16.20 -0.97
C GLY A 126 -7.07 17.22 -0.69
N ALA A 127 -6.97 17.70 0.54
CA ALA A 127 -5.90 18.61 0.97
C ALA A 127 -4.50 17.95 0.87
N ILE A 128 -4.37 16.67 1.26
CA ILE A 128 -3.13 15.90 1.07
C ILE A 128 -2.73 15.85 -0.40
N LEU A 129 -3.67 15.51 -1.29
CA LEU A 129 -3.44 15.41 -2.73
C LEU A 129 -3.13 16.76 -3.41
N GLN A 130 -3.55 17.87 -2.80
CA GLN A 130 -3.24 19.24 -3.24
C GLN A 130 -1.94 19.80 -2.65
N GLY A 131 -1.23 19.05 -1.78
CA GLY A 131 0.06 19.47 -1.22
C GLY A 131 -0.03 20.20 0.12
N ALA A 132 -0.93 19.78 1.01
CA ALA A 132 -0.93 20.21 2.41
C ALA A 132 0.44 20.02 3.10
N ASP A 133 0.64 20.75 4.19
CA ASP A 133 1.88 20.71 4.97
C ASP A 133 2.26 19.29 5.41
N GLN A 134 3.49 18.86 5.13
CA GLN A 134 3.91 17.48 5.32
C GLN A 134 3.87 17.02 6.79
N ILE A 135 4.13 17.93 7.75
CA ILE A 135 4.08 17.61 9.18
C ILE A 135 2.64 17.36 9.60
N GLN A 136 1.72 18.19 9.13
CA GLN A 136 0.29 18.00 9.39
C GLN A 136 -0.24 16.71 8.76
N VAL A 137 0.15 16.41 7.51
CA VAL A 137 -0.21 15.14 6.85
C VAL A 137 0.31 13.95 7.64
N ALA A 138 1.60 13.94 8.00
CA ALA A 138 2.18 12.87 8.80
C ALA A 138 1.45 12.69 10.15
N SER A 139 1.09 13.80 10.80
CA SER A 139 0.33 13.79 12.06
C SER A 139 -1.06 13.15 11.88
N CYS A 140 -1.82 13.56 10.87
CA CYS A 140 -3.13 12.96 10.55
C CYS A 140 -3.00 11.45 10.32
N LEU A 141 -2.07 11.02 9.46
CA LEU A 141 -1.93 9.60 9.11
C LEU A 141 -1.57 8.73 10.31
N MET A 142 -0.71 9.23 11.22
CA MET A 142 -0.34 8.48 12.42
C MET A 142 -1.44 8.47 13.48
N LEU A 143 -2.19 9.57 13.62
CA LEU A 143 -3.31 9.60 14.56
C LEU A 143 -4.48 8.74 14.08
N MET A 144 -4.79 8.74 12.77
CA MET A 144 -5.78 7.83 12.18
C MET A 144 -5.40 6.37 12.46
N ARG A 145 -4.14 5.99 12.16
CA ARG A 145 -3.62 4.64 12.46
C ARG A 145 -3.72 4.29 13.94
N ARG A 146 -3.39 5.22 14.83
CA ARG A 146 -3.45 5.02 16.29
C ARG A 146 -4.89 4.78 16.75
N ASN A 147 -5.84 5.56 16.25
CA ASN A 147 -7.24 5.49 16.64
C ASN A 147 -7.95 4.29 15.99
N GLY A 148 -7.39 3.77 14.89
CA GLY A 148 -7.99 2.73 14.05
C GLY A 148 -8.84 3.37 12.97
N GLU A 149 -8.46 3.17 11.71
CA GLU A 149 -9.23 3.67 10.58
C GLU A 149 -10.63 3.07 10.53
N THR A 150 -11.61 3.89 10.20
CA THR A 150 -13.02 3.47 10.02
C THR A 150 -13.36 3.29 8.54
N PRO A 151 -14.38 2.48 8.20
CA PRO A 151 -14.87 2.37 6.82
C PRO A 151 -15.28 3.72 6.19
N ALA A 152 -15.85 4.63 6.99
CA ALA A 152 -16.23 5.97 6.54
C ALA A 152 -15.00 6.81 6.15
N GLU A 153 -13.93 6.77 6.95
CA GLU A 153 -12.67 7.43 6.65
C GLU A 153 -12.03 6.90 5.37
N VAL A 154 -11.97 5.57 5.23
CA VAL A 154 -11.45 4.92 4.03
C VAL A 154 -12.26 5.31 2.80
N ALA A 155 -13.60 5.27 2.89
CA ALA A 155 -14.48 5.68 1.80
C ALA A 155 -14.31 7.17 1.43
N GLY A 156 -14.09 8.05 2.41
CA GLY A 156 -13.78 9.46 2.18
C GLY A 156 -12.46 9.66 1.43
N PHE A 157 -11.40 8.94 1.83
CA PHE A 157 -10.12 8.95 1.11
C PHE A 157 -10.27 8.43 -0.33
N VAL A 158 -11.00 7.32 -0.53
CA VAL A 158 -11.28 6.80 -1.86
C VAL A 158 -12.04 7.81 -2.71
N ALA A 159 -13.02 8.52 -2.14
CA ALA A 159 -13.77 9.54 -2.86
C ALA A 159 -12.87 10.68 -3.36
N ALA A 160 -11.99 11.20 -2.50
CA ALA A 160 -11.02 12.23 -2.88
C ALA A 160 -10.01 11.72 -3.94
N MET A 161 -9.54 10.49 -3.81
CA MET A 161 -8.63 9.88 -4.79
C MET A 161 -9.32 9.69 -6.15
N LYS A 162 -10.59 9.28 -6.17
CA LYS A 162 -11.38 9.16 -7.41
C LYS A 162 -11.58 10.51 -8.09
N GLU A 163 -11.81 11.59 -7.34
CA GLU A 163 -11.92 12.94 -7.91
C GLU A 163 -10.60 13.46 -8.49
N ALA A 164 -9.46 13.04 -7.95
CA ALA A 164 -8.14 13.44 -8.41
C ALA A 164 -7.52 12.50 -9.44
N CYS A 165 -8.18 11.39 -9.79
CA CYS A 165 -7.64 10.38 -10.71
C CYS A 165 -7.89 10.74 -12.17
N VAL A 166 -7.11 10.14 -13.07
CA VAL A 166 -7.38 10.09 -14.50
C VAL A 166 -8.20 8.81 -14.76
N PRO A 167 -9.53 8.93 -15.01
CA PRO A 167 -10.40 7.77 -15.13
C PRO A 167 -10.17 7.02 -16.45
N VAL A 168 -10.46 5.72 -16.44
CA VAL A 168 -10.45 4.87 -17.63
C VAL A 168 -11.89 4.52 -17.96
N ALA A 169 -12.39 5.02 -19.09
CA ALA A 169 -13.75 4.71 -19.53
C ALA A 169 -13.80 3.30 -20.14
N VAL A 170 -14.65 2.44 -19.60
CA VAL A 170 -14.88 1.07 -20.09
C VAL A 170 -16.35 0.74 -20.03
N GLU A 171 -16.83 -0.01 -21.01
CA GLU A 171 -18.23 -0.43 -21.08
C GLU A 171 -18.46 -1.84 -20.51
N GLY A 172 -19.52 -1.95 -19.72
CA GLY A 172 -19.99 -3.19 -19.14
C GLY A 172 -19.32 -3.53 -17.81
N LYS A 173 -19.54 -4.77 -17.37
CA LYS A 173 -19.04 -5.28 -16.09
C LYS A 173 -17.53 -5.48 -16.15
N MET A 174 -16.83 -5.04 -15.11
CA MET A 174 -15.39 -5.23 -14.98
C MET A 174 -15.03 -5.99 -13.70
N LEU A 175 -13.98 -6.80 -13.80
CA LEU A 175 -13.32 -7.52 -12.72
C LEU A 175 -11.95 -6.91 -12.41
N ASP A 176 -11.64 -6.70 -11.13
CA ASP A 176 -10.28 -6.50 -10.65
C ASP A 176 -9.89 -7.63 -9.69
N ILE A 177 -8.66 -8.13 -9.83
CA ILE A 177 -8.05 -9.10 -8.93
C ILE A 177 -6.78 -8.44 -8.43
N VAL A 178 -6.73 -8.06 -7.16
CA VAL A 178 -5.71 -7.18 -6.61
C VAL A 178 -5.48 -7.41 -5.13
N GLY A 179 -4.25 -7.25 -4.67
CA GLY A 179 -3.89 -7.34 -3.26
C GLY A 179 -3.47 -5.99 -2.69
N THR A 180 -3.56 -5.85 -1.38
CA THR A 180 -2.93 -4.73 -0.64
C THR A 180 -1.40 -4.73 -0.76
N GLY A 181 -0.79 -5.89 -1.02
CA GLY A 181 0.64 -6.14 -1.01
C GLY A 181 1.26 -6.01 0.39
N GLY A 182 2.56 -6.28 0.48
CA GLY A 182 3.30 -6.10 1.74
C GLY A 182 3.06 -7.20 2.78
N ASP A 183 2.71 -8.40 2.30
CA ASP A 183 2.70 -9.67 3.05
C ASP A 183 4.13 -10.15 3.44
N GLY A 184 5.15 -9.72 2.68
CA GLY A 184 6.55 -10.06 2.91
C GLY A 184 6.95 -11.45 2.40
N ALA A 185 6.07 -12.15 1.66
CA ALA A 185 6.33 -13.51 1.20
C ALA A 185 7.15 -13.58 -0.09
N HIS A 186 7.22 -12.48 -0.85
CA HIS A 186 7.95 -12.39 -2.13
C HIS A 186 7.56 -13.51 -3.11
N THR A 187 6.26 -13.79 -3.19
CA THR A 187 5.69 -14.72 -4.16
C THR A 187 5.79 -14.18 -5.59
N ILE A 188 5.52 -15.03 -6.58
CA ILE A 188 5.26 -14.56 -7.94
C ILE A 188 4.02 -13.63 -7.97
N ASN A 189 3.83 -12.89 -9.08
CA ASN A 189 2.70 -11.97 -9.22
C ASN A 189 1.35 -12.69 -9.49
N ILE A 190 0.85 -13.45 -8.50
CA ILE A 190 -0.33 -14.31 -8.57
C ILE A 190 -1.55 -13.57 -9.09
N SER A 191 -1.98 -12.46 -8.46
CA SER A 191 -3.13 -11.68 -8.96
C SER A 191 -2.99 -11.14 -10.39
N THR A 192 -1.76 -10.99 -10.90
CA THR A 192 -1.54 -10.56 -12.30
C THR A 192 -1.83 -11.69 -13.27
N ALA A 193 -1.25 -12.87 -13.03
CA ALA A 193 -1.55 -14.05 -13.83
C ALA A 193 -3.01 -14.51 -13.64
N ALA A 194 -3.59 -14.36 -12.45
CA ALA A 194 -4.98 -14.70 -12.17
C ALA A 194 -5.96 -13.80 -12.94
N ALA A 195 -5.71 -12.48 -12.99
CA ALA A 195 -6.54 -11.58 -13.81
C ALA A 195 -6.45 -11.94 -15.30
N LEU A 196 -5.25 -12.27 -15.78
CA LEU A 196 -5.05 -12.72 -17.16
C LEU A 196 -5.80 -14.01 -17.47
N LEU A 197 -5.72 -15.00 -16.58
CA LEU A 197 -6.45 -16.26 -16.74
C LEU A 197 -7.97 -16.08 -16.63
N ALA A 198 -8.45 -15.21 -15.73
CA ALA A 198 -9.87 -14.87 -15.66
C ALA A 198 -10.35 -14.20 -16.96
N ALA A 199 -9.53 -13.34 -17.58
CA ALA A 199 -9.82 -12.77 -18.90
C ALA A 199 -9.85 -13.84 -20.00
N ALA A 200 -8.95 -14.82 -19.94
CA ALA A 200 -8.96 -15.97 -20.84
C ALA A 200 -10.21 -16.87 -20.66
N CYS A 201 -10.85 -16.84 -19.48
CA CYS A 201 -12.14 -17.50 -19.22
C CYS A 201 -13.36 -16.70 -19.70
N GLY A 202 -13.17 -15.44 -20.12
CA GLY A 202 -14.24 -14.56 -20.59
C GLY A 202 -14.62 -13.41 -19.65
N CYS A 203 -13.90 -13.22 -18.53
CA CYS A 203 -14.08 -12.01 -17.72
C CYS A 203 -13.55 -10.79 -18.47
N LYS A 204 -14.18 -9.63 -18.31
CA LYS A 204 -13.53 -8.36 -18.67
C LYS A 204 -12.73 -7.86 -17.47
N THR A 205 -11.42 -7.75 -17.60
CA THR A 205 -10.54 -7.40 -16.48
C THR A 205 -9.94 -6.00 -16.62
N ALA A 206 -10.05 -5.23 -15.54
CA ALA A 206 -9.41 -3.94 -15.37
C ALA A 206 -8.52 -4.07 -14.16
N LYS A 207 -7.26 -4.46 -14.36
CA LYS A 207 -6.34 -4.71 -13.26
C LYS A 207 -5.66 -3.42 -12.83
N ALA A 208 -5.84 -3.03 -11.57
CA ALA A 208 -5.04 -1.97 -10.99
C ALA A 208 -3.66 -2.52 -10.57
N GLY A 209 -2.62 -1.70 -10.73
CA GLY A 209 -1.30 -2.10 -10.27
C GLY A 209 -0.26 -0.99 -10.28
N ASN A 210 0.92 -1.32 -9.77
CA ASN A 210 2.03 -0.40 -9.65
C ASN A 210 3.36 -1.15 -9.78
N ARG A 211 4.45 -0.39 -9.87
CA ARG A 211 5.81 -0.90 -9.65
C ARG A 211 6.03 -1.22 -8.18
N SER A 212 6.97 -2.10 -7.88
CA SER A 212 7.24 -2.48 -6.50
C SER A 212 7.70 -1.29 -5.65
N VAL A 213 7.24 -1.27 -4.39
CA VAL A 213 7.78 -0.40 -3.32
C VAL A 213 8.48 -1.22 -2.23
N SER A 214 8.20 -2.53 -2.12
CA SER A 214 8.67 -3.41 -1.04
C SER A 214 8.94 -4.88 -1.43
N SER A 215 8.40 -5.38 -2.55
CA SER A 215 8.78 -6.68 -3.13
C SER A 215 9.98 -6.54 -4.07
N GLN A 216 10.56 -7.66 -4.54
CA GLN A 216 11.60 -7.58 -5.57
C GLN A 216 11.04 -7.09 -6.92
N CYS A 217 9.75 -7.34 -7.19
CA CYS A 217 9.11 -7.02 -8.46
C CYS A 217 7.62 -6.71 -8.32
N GLY A 218 7.16 -5.60 -8.90
CA GLY A 218 5.75 -5.21 -8.93
C GLY A 218 5.03 -5.79 -10.15
N SER A 219 3.71 -5.61 -10.21
CA SER A 219 2.92 -6.09 -11.36
C SER A 219 3.31 -5.36 -12.64
N ALA A 220 3.53 -4.04 -12.59
CA ALA A 220 3.96 -3.27 -13.75
C ALA A 220 5.34 -3.73 -14.28
N ASP A 221 6.27 -4.07 -13.37
CA ASP A 221 7.62 -4.51 -13.73
C ASP A 221 7.60 -5.86 -14.47
N VAL A 222 6.78 -6.83 -14.02
CA VAL A 222 6.61 -8.12 -14.71
C VAL A 222 5.88 -7.96 -16.04
N LEU A 223 4.82 -7.16 -16.09
CA LEU A 223 4.05 -6.95 -17.31
C LEU A 223 4.92 -6.32 -18.41
N GLU A 224 5.76 -5.36 -18.06
CA GLU A 224 6.75 -4.77 -18.96
C GLU A 224 7.75 -5.82 -19.45
N ALA A 225 8.27 -6.68 -18.56
CA ALA A 225 9.16 -7.78 -18.92
C ALA A 225 8.49 -8.87 -19.80
N LEU A 226 7.17 -9.05 -19.69
CA LEU A 226 6.38 -9.94 -20.54
C LEU A 226 6.14 -9.36 -21.95
N GLY A 227 6.33 -8.06 -22.13
CA GLY A 227 6.12 -7.35 -23.40
C GLY A 227 4.85 -6.49 -23.46
N ILE A 228 4.13 -6.31 -22.35
CA ILE A 228 2.96 -5.43 -22.29
C ILE A 228 3.43 -3.97 -22.28
N SER A 229 2.87 -3.14 -23.16
CA SER A 229 3.21 -1.72 -23.22
C SER A 229 2.67 -0.98 -22.00
N MET A 230 3.56 -0.37 -21.21
CA MET A 230 3.20 0.52 -20.10
C MET A 230 2.97 1.97 -20.55
N ALA A 231 3.13 2.27 -21.85
CA ALA A 231 3.03 3.62 -22.42
C ALA A 231 1.61 4.00 -22.86
N LEU A 232 0.59 3.24 -22.45
CA LEU A 232 -0.79 3.53 -22.82
C LEU A 232 -1.37 4.70 -22.03
N THR A 233 -2.13 5.55 -22.73
CA THR A 233 -2.99 6.55 -22.12
C THR A 233 -4.21 5.88 -21.46
N ALA A 234 -4.94 6.61 -20.62
CA ALA A 234 -6.19 6.09 -20.03
C ALA A 234 -7.24 5.70 -21.09
N GLU A 235 -7.30 6.43 -22.21
CA GLU A 235 -8.15 6.11 -23.36
C GLU A 235 -7.73 4.80 -24.02
N ASN A 236 -6.43 4.64 -24.32
CA ASN A 236 -5.91 3.42 -24.93
C ASN A 236 -6.08 2.19 -24.01
N VAL A 237 -6.07 2.36 -22.69
CA VAL A 237 -6.40 1.26 -21.76
C VAL A 237 -7.87 0.85 -21.92
N GLY A 238 -8.78 1.82 -22.06
CA GLY A 238 -10.20 1.55 -22.35
C GLY A 238 -10.38 0.77 -23.66
N GLU A 239 -9.69 1.18 -24.72
CA GLU A 239 -9.68 0.48 -26.01
C GLU A 239 -9.08 -0.93 -25.90
N CYS A 240 -8.02 -1.10 -25.13
CA CYS A 240 -7.41 -2.40 -24.88
C CYS A 240 -8.42 -3.38 -24.23
N VAL A 241 -9.18 -2.90 -23.23
CA VAL A 241 -10.26 -3.68 -22.62
C VAL A 241 -11.34 -4.01 -23.65
N ALA A 242 -11.71 -3.07 -24.51
CA ALA A 242 -12.72 -3.30 -25.54
C ALA A 242 -12.29 -4.34 -26.59
N GLN A 243 -11.00 -4.35 -26.96
CA GLN A 243 -10.47 -5.24 -28.01
C GLN A 243 -10.16 -6.65 -27.50
N CYS A 244 -9.48 -6.79 -26.37
CA CYS A 244 -9.00 -8.09 -25.87
C CYS A 244 -9.56 -8.51 -24.52
N GLY A 245 -10.46 -7.72 -23.93
CA GLY A 245 -11.10 -8.01 -22.64
C GLY A 245 -10.23 -7.77 -21.41
N MET A 246 -9.04 -7.15 -21.57
CA MET A 246 -8.11 -6.91 -20.47
C MET A 246 -7.40 -5.56 -20.61
N GLY A 247 -7.21 -4.87 -19.49
CA GLY A 247 -6.42 -3.65 -19.40
C GLY A 247 -5.70 -3.55 -18.05
N PHE A 248 -4.61 -2.77 -18.04
CA PHE A 248 -3.82 -2.49 -16.84
C PHE A 248 -3.82 -1.00 -16.55
N MET A 249 -4.33 -0.61 -15.38
CA MET A 249 -4.31 0.77 -14.92
C MET A 249 -3.08 1.01 -14.06
N PHE A 250 -2.06 1.59 -14.67
CA PHE A 250 -0.80 1.87 -14.02
C PHE A 250 -0.93 3.08 -13.09
N ALA A 251 -0.77 2.85 -11.77
CA ALA A 251 -1.07 3.84 -10.74
C ALA A 251 -0.40 5.21 -10.95
N PRO A 252 0.87 5.35 -11.41
CA PRO A 252 1.45 6.67 -11.68
C PRO A 252 0.77 7.46 -12.81
N VAL A 253 0.13 6.77 -13.76
CA VAL A 253 -0.65 7.39 -14.85
C VAL A 253 -2.04 7.77 -14.34
N ASN A 254 -2.71 6.85 -13.65
CA ASN A 254 -4.10 7.06 -13.23
C ASN A 254 -4.25 7.86 -11.93
N HIS A 255 -3.26 7.87 -11.05
CA HIS A 255 -3.28 8.57 -9.76
C HIS A 255 -2.09 9.53 -9.61
N PRO A 256 -1.91 10.50 -10.52
CA PRO A 256 -0.72 11.35 -10.55
C PRO A 256 -0.56 12.22 -9.28
N ALA A 257 -1.66 12.56 -8.61
CA ALA A 257 -1.65 13.31 -7.35
C ALA A 257 -0.98 12.55 -6.19
N MET A 258 -0.85 11.22 -6.29
CA MET A 258 -0.18 10.40 -5.27
C MET A 258 1.30 10.75 -5.09
N LYS A 259 1.94 11.42 -6.07
CA LYS A 259 3.31 11.94 -5.93
C LYS A 259 3.47 12.86 -4.71
N MET A 260 2.40 13.53 -4.27
CA MET A 260 2.42 14.44 -3.11
C MET A 260 2.63 13.69 -1.79
N VAL A 261 2.11 12.46 -1.69
CA VAL A 261 2.17 11.67 -0.45
C VAL A 261 3.34 10.68 -0.40
N VAL A 262 3.94 10.36 -1.55
CA VAL A 262 5.08 9.41 -1.64
C VAL A 262 6.25 9.78 -0.72
N PRO A 263 6.77 11.03 -0.68
CA PRO A 263 7.87 11.39 0.20
C PRO A 263 7.54 11.21 1.68
N ILE A 264 6.29 11.53 2.06
CA ILE A 264 5.79 11.44 3.43
C ILE A 264 5.71 9.98 3.87
N ARG A 265 5.15 9.11 3.02
CA ARG A 265 5.09 7.66 3.29
C ARG A 265 6.48 7.05 3.44
N LYS A 266 7.42 7.46 2.59
CA LYS A 266 8.81 7.00 2.66
C LYS A 266 9.49 7.46 3.95
N ALA A 267 9.27 8.70 4.38
CA ALA A 267 9.83 9.24 5.61
C ALA A 267 9.23 8.60 6.88
N LEU A 268 7.91 8.32 6.86
CA LEU A 268 7.23 7.62 7.96
C LEU A 268 7.73 6.18 8.13
N GLY A 269 7.96 5.46 7.02
CA GLY A 269 8.48 4.09 7.05
C GLY A 269 7.56 3.06 7.72
N VAL A 270 6.32 3.44 8.04
CA VAL A 270 5.30 2.59 8.67
C VAL A 270 4.01 2.63 7.86
N ARG A 271 3.18 1.60 8.02
CA ARG A 271 1.90 1.48 7.32
C ARG A 271 0.94 2.61 7.74
N SER A 272 0.03 3.02 6.87
CA SER A 272 -1.10 3.93 7.16
C SER A 272 -2.31 3.54 6.32
N VAL A 273 -3.41 4.29 6.40
CA VAL A 273 -4.57 4.13 5.51
C VAL A 273 -4.19 3.97 4.03
N PHE A 274 -3.13 4.63 3.55
CA PHE A 274 -2.66 4.50 2.16
C PHE A 274 -2.16 3.11 1.76
N ASN A 275 -1.92 2.21 2.71
CA ASN A 275 -1.56 0.81 2.44
C ASN A 275 -2.76 -0.05 2.04
N ILE A 276 -3.99 0.40 2.32
CA ILE A 276 -5.21 -0.36 1.99
C ILE A 276 -6.05 0.30 0.88
N LEU A 277 -5.71 1.52 0.47
CA LEU A 277 -6.47 2.28 -0.55
C LEU A 277 -6.25 1.78 -1.99
N GLY A 278 -5.12 1.14 -2.30
CA GLY A 278 -4.78 0.71 -3.66
C GLY A 278 -5.90 -0.14 -4.30
N PRO A 279 -6.29 -1.26 -3.67
CA PRO A 279 -7.41 -2.10 -4.14
C PRO A 279 -8.76 -1.40 -4.28
N LEU A 280 -8.97 -0.27 -3.61
CA LEU A 280 -10.26 0.44 -3.55
C LEU A 280 -10.37 1.58 -4.58
N THR A 281 -9.29 1.86 -5.31
CA THR A 281 -9.16 3.06 -6.16
C THR A 281 -8.95 2.72 -7.64
N ASN A 282 -9.53 1.62 -8.09
CA ASN A 282 -9.54 1.21 -9.50
C ASN A 282 -10.09 2.33 -10.41
N ALA A 283 -9.27 2.79 -11.37
CA ALA A 283 -9.60 3.93 -12.24
C ALA A 283 -10.67 3.63 -13.30
N ALA A 284 -10.96 2.35 -13.55
CA ALA A 284 -12.06 1.89 -14.39
C ALA A 284 -13.36 1.66 -13.59
N GLY A 285 -13.31 1.85 -12.27
CA GLY A 285 -14.48 1.73 -11.41
C GLY A 285 -15.04 0.31 -11.28
N ALA A 286 -14.19 -0.73 -11.37
CA ALA A 286 -14.60 -2.13 -11.37
C ALA A 286 -15.66 -2.47 -10.31
N GLN A 287 -16.73 -3.14 -10.75
CA GLN A 287 -17.86 -3.52 -9.91
C GLN A 287 -17.71 -4.93 -9.34
N HIS A 288 -16.82 -5.74 -9.91
CA HIS A 288 -16.51 -7.09 -9.45
C HIS A 288 -15.07 -7.09 -8.95
N VAL A 289 -14.84 -7.51 -7.71
CA VAL A 289 -13.50 -7.41 -7.10
C VAL A 289 -13.11 -8.65 -6.31
N VAL A 290 -11.87 -9.08 -6.48
CA VAL A 290 -11.19 -10.04 -5.61
C VAL A 290 -10.06 -9.28 -4.94
N ILE A 291 -10.19 -9.02 -3.64
CA ILE A 291 -9.24 -8.23 -2.88
C ILE A 291 -8.50 -9.08 -1.85
N GLY A 292 -7.20 -9.17 -2.02
CA GLY A 292 -6.28 -9.72 -1.03
C GLY A 292 -5.90 -8.73 0.07
N VAL A 293 -5.85 -9.18 1.32
CA VAL A 293 -5.30 -8.40 2.43
C VAL A 293 -4.12 -9.10 3.12
N PHE A 294 -3.10 -8.34 3.53
CA PHE A 294 -1.90 -8.89 4.18
C PHE A 294 -2.12 -9.32 5.64
N GLN A 295 -3.28 -9.03 6.22
CA GLN A 295 -3.65 -9.30 7.62
C GLN A 295 -5.13 -9.66 7.70
N GLU A 296 -5.47 -10.70 8.47
CA GLU A 296 -6.85 -11.19 8.58
C GLU A 296 -7.80 -10.12 9.14
N GLU A 297 -7.31 -9.27 10.04
CA GLU A 297 -8.08 -8.20 10.67
C GLU A 297 -8.54 -7.13 9.67
N LEU A 298 -7.90 -7.05 8.48
CA LEU A 298 -8.27 -6.10 7.44
C LEU A 298 -9.49 -6.52 6.64
N ILE A 299 -9.93 -7.78 6.75
CA ILE A 299 -11.07 -8.29 5.98
C ILE A 299 -12.31 -7.42 6.22
N ASP A 300 -12.62 -7.15 7.49
CA ASP A 300 -13.83 -6.41 7.86
C ASP A 300 -13.78 -4.94 7.41
N ILE A 301 -12.67 -4.22 7.67
CA ILE A 301 -12.57 -2.82 7.26
C ILE A 301 -12.64 -2.68 5.74
N MET A 302 -12.00 -3.57 4.98
CA MET A 302 -12.01 -3.53 3.52
C MET A 302 -13.41 -3.80 2.97
N ALA A 303 -14.08 -4.85 3.43
CA ALA A 303 -15.43 -5.18 2.98
C ALA A 303 -16.44 -4.08 3.32
N ASN A 304 -16.42 -3.55 4.54
CA ASN A 304 -17.31 -2.46 4.93
C ASN A 304 -16.96 -1.17 4.18
N SER A 305 -15.70 -0.91 3.85
CA SER A 305 -15.31 0.24 3.03
C SER A 305 -15.86 0.13 1.61
N LEU A 306 -15.82 -1.06 0.99
CA LEU A 306 -16.43 -1.29 -0.32
C LEU A 306 -17.95 -1.02 -0.32
N ILE A 307 -18.63 -1.41 0.75
CA ILE A 307 -20.06 -1.11 0.95
C ILE A 307 -20.30 0.40 1.05
N GLU A 308 -19.51 1.11 1.85
CA GLU A 308 -19.60 2.57 2.02
C GLU A 308 -19.25 3.36 0.75
N ILE A 309 -18.35 2.82 -0.08
CA ILE A 309 -18.02 3.36 -1.41
C ILE A 309 -19.18 3.14 -2.39
N GLY A 310 -19.83 1.97 -2.32
CA GLY A 310 -21.06 1.67 -3.04
C GLY A 310 -20.91 1.42 -4.54
N ASN A 311 -19.70 1.14 -5.05
CA ASN A 311 -19.52 0.83 -6.49
C ASN A 311 -19.56 -0.68 -6.81
N VAL A 312 -19.26 -1.55 -5.84
CA VAL A 312 -19.15 -3.00 -6.05
C VAL A 312 -20.52 -3.65 -6.12
N ASP A 313 -20.72 -4.58 -7.06
CA ASP A 313 -21.91 -5.44 -7.15
C ASP A 313 -21.65 -6.81 -6.53
N HIS A 314 -20.46 -7.38 -6.73
CA HIS A 314 -20.06 -8.64 -6.09
C HIS A 314 -18.57 -8.56 -5.81
N GLY A 315 -18.16 -8.80 -4.57
CA GLY A 315 -16.76 -8.77 -4.20
C GLY A 315 -16.42 -9.76 -3.13
N VAL A 316 -15.15 -10.13 -3.05
CA VAL A 316 -14.61 -10.94 -1.97
C VAL A 316 -13.34 -10.28 -1.42
N VAL A 317 -13.20 -10.33 -0.10
CA VAL A 317 -11.97 -9.95 0.60
C VAL A 317 -11.35 -11.19 1.24
N ILE A 318 -10.06 -11.40 0.99
CA ILE A 318 -9.38 -12.68 1.21
C ILE A 318 -8.11 -12.49 2.04
N TYR A 319 -7.89 -13.38 3.00
CA TYR A 319 -6.61 -13.59 3.66
C TYR A 319 -6.26 -15.09 3.65
N GLY A 320 -5.08 -15.45 3.16
CA GLY A 320 -4.65 -16.85 3.02
C GLY A 320 -3.28 -17.12 3.63
N VAL A 321 -3.24 -17.68 4.85
CA VAL A 321 -2.02 -18.15 5.53
C VAL A 321 -0.84 -17.14 5.43
N GLY A 322 -1.10 -15.89 5.81
CA GLY A 322 -0.08 -14.83 5.77
C GLY A 322 0.14 -14.20 4.39
N LEU A 323 -0.59 -14.63 3.36
CA LEU A 323 -0.63 -14.01 2.03
C LEU A 323 -1.90 -13.21 1.83
N ASP A 324 -1.80 -12.22 0.95
CA ASP A 324 -2.95 -11.48 0.41
C ASP A 324 -3.51 -12.15 -0.87
N GLU A 325 -3.54 -13.49 -0.91
CA GLU A 325 -4.06 -14.29 -2.03
C GLU A 325 -4.58 -15.64 -1.49
N ILE A 326 -5.41 -16.35 -2.25
CA ILE A 326 -5.62 -17.79 -2.00
C ILE A 326 -4.40 -18.55 -2.51
N SER A 327 -3.89 -19.51 -1.75
CA SER A 327 -2.75 -20.32 -2.18
C SER A 327 -2.81 -21.75 -1.65
N PRO A 328 -2.05 -22.69 -2.24
CA PRO A 328 -1.97 -24.06 -1.74
C PRO A 328 -1.32 -24.20 -0.36
N LEU A 329 -0.90 -23.11 0.30
CA LEU A 329 -0.33 -23.15 1.66
C LEU A 329 -1.33 -23.67 2.71
N GLY A 330 -2.61 -23.34 2.57
CA GLY A 330 -3.59 -23.68 3.58
C GLY A 330 -4.96 -23.05 3.35
N ALA A 331 -5.83 -23.21 4.34
CA ALA A 331 -7.15 -22.59 4.33
C ALA A 331 -7.07 -21.06 4.38
N CYS A 332 -8.02 -20.40 3.74
CA CYS A 332 -8.17 -18.95 3.74
C CYS A 332 -9.50 -18.50 4.35
N SER A 333 -9.52 -17.26 4.82
CA SER A 333 -10.73 -16.53 5.20
C SER A 333 -11.21 -15.72 4.02
N ILE A 334 -12.49 -15.81 3.71
CA ILE A 334 -13.13 -15.06 2.63
C ILE A 334 -14.37 -14.39 3.19
N LEU A 335 -14.43 -13.06 3.09
CA LEU A 335 -15.67 -12.31 3.30
C LEU A 335 -16.23 -11.89 1.95
N GLU A 336 -17.33 -12.51 1.57
CA GLU A 336 -18.09 -12.14 0.38
C GLU A 336 -19.06 -11.00 0.69
N ILE A 337 -19.10 -10.02 -0.21
CA ILE A 337 -20.12 -8.97 -0.26
C ILE A 337 -20.87 -9.06 -1.59
N LYS A 338 -22.20 -9.00 -1.54
CA LYS A 338 -23.03 -9.06 -2.75
C LYS A 338 -24.17 -8.06 -2.69
N ASN A 339 -24.27 -7.22 -3.71
CA ASN A 339 -25.40 -6.32 -3.91
C ASN A 339 -26.63 -7.15 -4.29
N THR A 340 -27.71 -7.00 -3.53
CA THR A 340 -28.99 -7.66 -3.74
C THR A 340 -30.09 -6.70 -4.21
N ALA A 341 -29.78 -5.40 -4.35
CA ALA A 341 -30.73 -4.41 -4.84
C ALA A 341 -30.98 -4.60 -6.35
N ALA A 342 -32.16 -4.19 -6.81
CA ALA A 342 -32.46 -4.20 -8.24
C ALA A 342 -31.59 -3.17 -8.99
N PRO A 343 -31.31 -3.37 -10.29
CA PRO A 343 -30.60 -2.38 -11.09
C PRO A 343 -31.27 -0.99 -11.00
N GLY A 344 -30.50 0.03 -10.60
CA GLY A 344 -30.98 1.41 -10.45
C GLY A 344 -31.46 1.78 -9.04
N GLU A 345 -31.59 0.83 -8.12
CA GLU A 345 -31.90 1.10 -6.72
C GLU A 345 -30.63 1.34 -5.88
N PRO A 346 -30.75 2.00 -4.71
CA PRO A 346 -29.66 2.07 -3.74
C PRO A 346 -29.17 0.67 -3.40
N LYS A 347 -27.85 0.45 -3.49
CA LYS A 347 -27.26 -0.88 -3.24
C LYS A 347 -27.53 -1.33 -1.82
N VAL A 348 -27.92 -2.59 -1.68
CA VAL A 348 -28.13 -3.28 -0.41
C VAL A 348 -27.24 -4.52 -0.42
N TYR A 349 -26.45 -4.72 0.62
CA TYR A 349 -25.42 -5.76 0.63
C TYR A 349 -25.75 -6.90 1.59
N THR A 350 -25.54 -8.13 1.13
CA THR A 350 -25.30 -9.27 2.02
C THR A 350 -23.81 -9.41 2.31
N LYS A 351 -23.50 -9.98 3.48
CA LYS A 351 -22.14 -10.33 3.88
C LYS A 351 -22.10 -11.79 4.30
N ASN A 352 -21.17 -12.55 3.77
CA ASN A 352 -21.01 -13.97 4.09
C ASN A 352 -19.53 -14.28 4.37
N MET A 353 -19.22 -14.63 5.62
CA MET A 353 -17.88 -15.07 6.01
C MET A 353 -17.78 -16.59 5.80
N MET A 354 -16.78 -17.02 5.05
CA MET A 354 -16.52 -18.43 4.78
C MET A 354 -15.04 -18.77 4.95
N LYS A 355 -14.79 -20.04 5.25
CA LYS A 355 -13.45 -20.64 5.17
C LYS A 355 -13.41 -21.50 3.92
N PHE A 356 -12.30 -21.44 3.19
CA PHE A 356 -12.10 -22.24 1.99
C PHE A 356 -10.73 -22.90 2.06
N ASP A 357 -10.68 -24.20 1.77
CA ASP A 357 -9.45 -24.97 1.75
C ASP A 357 -9.16 -25.47 0.33
N PRO A 358 -7.99 -25.17 -0.28
CA PRO A 358 -7.61 -25.72 -1.58
C PRO A 358 -7.69 -27.26 -1.69
N LEU A 359 -7.60 -27.98 -0.55
CA LEU A 359 -7.81 -29.43 -0.54
C LEU A 359 -9.21 -29.84 -0.99
N ASP A 360 -10.22 -28.99 -0.77
CA ASP A 360 -11.61 -29.24 -1.13
C ASP A 360 -11.81 -29.29 -2.66
N VAL A 361 -10.86 -28.74 -3.42
CA VAL A 361 -10.84 -28.73 -4.90
C VAL A 361 -9.70 -29.57 -5.47
N GLY A 362 -9.10 -30.44 -4.65
CA GLY A 362 -8.06 -31.39 -5.05
C GLY A 362 -6.67 -30.78 -5.26
N ILE A 363 -6.42 -29.56 -4.79
CA ILE A 363 -5.10 -28.91 -4.89
C ILE A 363 -4.24 -29.29 -3.67
N PRO A 364 -3.08 -29.95 -3.86
CA PRO A 364 -2.23 -30.40 -2.76
C PRO A 364 -1.55 -29.24 -2.03
N ARG A 365 -1.09 -29.50 -0.80
CA ARG A 365 -0.34 -28.50 -0.02
C ARG A 365 1.02 -28.18 -0.65
N CYS A 366 1.46 -26.94 -0.49
CA CYS A 366 2.81 -26.50 -0.81
C CYS A 366 3.46 -25.80 0.39
N VAL A 367 4.74 -25.45 0.27
CA VAL A 367 5.43 -24.51 1.17
C VAL A 367 5.59 -23.15 0.48
N VAL A 368 5.86 -22.09 1.26
CA VAL A 368 5.95 -20.72 0.71
C VAL A 368 7.07 -20.58 -0.30
N GLU A 369 8.14 -21.37 -0.16
CA GLU A 369 9.25 -21.46 -1.11
C GLU A 369 8.79 -21.89 -2.51
N ASP A 370 7.77 -22.74 -2.61
CA ASP A 370 7.23 -23.20 -3.89
C ASP A 370 6.53 -22.06 -4.66
N LEU A 371 6.08 -21.03 -3.95
CA LEU A 371 5.41 -19.84 -4.49
C LEU A 371 6.35 -18.65 -4.73
N ARG A 372 7.59 -18.71 -4.23
CA ARG A 372 8.56 -17.62 -4.35
C ARG A 372 8.79 -17.24 -5.81
N GLY A 373 8.89 -15.93 -6.02
CA GLY A 373 9.38 -15.33 -7.25
C GLY A 373 10.77 -14.72 -7.06
N GLY A 374 11.24 -14.03 -8.10
CA GLY A 374 12.49 -13.29 -8.11
C GLY A 374 12.34 -11.91 -8.73
N ASP A 375 13.26 -11.56 -9.63
CA ASP A 375 13.22 -10.29 -10.35
C ASP A 375 12.16 -10.27 -11.46
N ALA A 376 12.04 -9.14 -12.16
CA ALA A 376 11.04 -8.97 -13.23
C ALA A 376 11.17 -9.98 -14.37
N LYS A 377 12.40 -10.35 -14.76
CA LYS A 377 12.63 -11.31 -15.85
C LYS A 377 12.34 -12.73 -15.39
N GLU A 378 12.76 -13.08 -14.18
CA GLU A 378 12.49 -14.37 -13.57
C GLU A 378 10.99 -14.57 -13.38
N ASN A 379 10.28 -13.60 -12.80
CA ASN A 379 8.82 -13.67 -12.64
C ASN A 379 8.10 -13.72 -13.99
N ALA A 380 8.55 -12.97 -15.00
CA ALA A 380 7.96 -13.07 -16.34
C ALA A 380 8.11 -14.48 -16.94
N ALA A 381 9.28 -15.12 -16.76
CA ALA A 381 9.49 -16.50 -17.20
C ALA A 381 8.59 -17.48 -16.43
N LEU A 382 8.55 -17.37 -15.10
CA LEU A 382 7.71 -18.21 -14.24
C LEU A 382 6.22 -18.05 -14.53
N LEU A 383 5.75 -16.83 -14.83
CA LEU A 383 4.37 -16.59 -15.23
C LEU A 383 4.06 -17.26 -16.58
N ARG A 384 4.96 -17.16 -17.57
CA ARG A 384 4.77 -17.85 -18.86
C ARG A 384 4.74 -19.36 -18.70
N GLU A 385 5.66 -19.93 -17.91
CA GLU A 385 5.70 -21.36 -17.58
C GLU A 385 4.39 -21.81 -16.91
N ALA A 386 3.92 -21.07 -15.90
CA ALA A 386 2.69 -21.40 -15.20
C ALA A 386 1.44 -21.33 -16.10
N LEU A 387 1.49 -20.57 -17.21
CA LEU A 387 0.41 -20.44 -18.18
C LEU A 387 0.43 -21.50 -19.30
N GLU A 388 1.45 -22.38 -19.35
CA GLU A 388 1.58 -23.41 -20.38
C GLU A 388 0.37 -24.36 -20.43
N LYS A 389 0.04 -24.84 -21.64
CA LYS A 389 -1.06 -25.78 -21.82
C LYS A 389 -0.75 -27.16 -21.22
N GLY A 390 -1.80 -27.97 -21.03
CA GLY A 390 -1.70 -29.33 -20.50
C GLY A 390 -2.00 -29.42 -19.00
N GLU A 391 -2.14 -30.64 -18.49
CA GLU A 391 -2.68 -30.92 -17.15
C GLU A 391 -1.63 -30.96 -16.03
N HIS A 392 -0.43 -30.42 -16.26
CA HIS A 392 0.59 -30.37 -15.22
C HIS A 392 0.16 -29.42 -14.08
N THR A 393 0.65 -29.66 -12.88
CA THR A 393 0.38 -28.84 -11.70
C THR A 393 1.68 -28.52 -10.98
N ASN A 394 1.78 -27.29 -10.48
CA ASN A 394 2.76 -26.85 -9.51
C ASN A 394 2.12 -25.77 -8.64
N ALA A 395 2.74 -25.44 -7.51
CA ALA A 395 2.16 -24.51 -6.54
C ALA A 395 1.80 -23.13 -7.14
N LYS A 396 2.65 -22.61 -8.05
CA LYS A 396 2.45 -21.32 -8.72
C LYS A 396 1.23 -21.35 -9.63
N ARG A 397 1.13 -22.39 -10.47
CA ARG A 397 0.01 -22.64 -11.37
C ARG A 397 -1.29 -22.82 -10.60
N ASP A 398 -1.27 -23.62 -9.53
CA ASP A 398 -2.44 -23.85 -8.69
C ASP A 398 -2.91 -22.57 -8.00
N ALA A 399 -1.99 -21.75 -7.48
CA ALA A 399 -2.33 -20.45 -6.91
C ALA A 399 -2.98 -19.51 -7.95
N ILE A 400 -2.52 -19.52 -9.19
CA ILE A 400 -3.12 -18.74 -10.28
C ILE A 400 -4.55 -19.23 -10.56
N VAL A 401 -4.74 -20.55 -10.68
CA VAL A 401 -6.06 -21.17 -10.93
C VAL A 401 -7.04 -20.86 -9.79
N LEU A 402 -6.60 -20.93 -8.54
CA LEU A 402 -7.40 -20.62 -7.36
C LEU A 402 -7.97 -19.19 -7.43
N ASN A 403 -7.12 -18.18 -7.61
CA ASN A 403 -7.55 -16.79 -7.62
C ASN A 403 -8.32 -16.41 -8.90
N ALA A 404 -7.94 -16.96 -10.06
CA ALA A 404 -8.68 -16.77 -11.30
C ALA A 404 -10.09 -17.37 -11.19
N GLY A 405 -10.22 -18.53 -10.57
CA GLY A 405 -11.50 -19.20 -10.36
C GLY A 405 -12.45 -18.42 -9.46
N VAL A 406 -11.92 -17.82 -8.38
CA VAL A 406 -12.69 -16.87 -7.57
C VAL A 406 -13.11 -15.66 -8.40
N GLY A 407 -12.22 -15.13 -9.25
CA GLY A 407 -12.55 -14.08 -10.21
C GLY A 407 -13.72 -14.44 -11.13
N CYS A 408 -13.70 -15.64 -11.71
CA CYS A 408 -14.78 -16.17 -12.55
C CYS A 408 -16.11 -16.30 -11.79
N TYR A 409 -16.06 -16.78 -10.54
CA TYR A 409 -17.24 -16.85 -9.66
C TYR A 409 -17.82 -15.45 -9.39
N VAL A 410 -16.99 -14.51 -8.94
CA VAL A 410 -17.43 -13.15 -8.62
C VAL A 410 -17.93 -12.42 -9.86
N PHE A 411 -17.35 -12.65 -11.04
CA PHE A 411 -17.84 -12.07 -12.30
C PHE A 411 -19.17 -12.68 -12.79
N GLY A 412 -19.58 -13.83 -12.24
CA GLY A 412 -20.81 -14.52 -12.59
C GLY A 412 -20.68 -15.50 -13.77
N LEU A 413 -19.48 -16.02 -14.05
CA LEU A 413 -19.26 -17.11 -15.01
C LEU A 413 -19.43 -18.50 -14.39
N ALA A 414 -19.50 -18.57 -13.05
CA ALA A 414 -19.74 -19.79 -12.31
C ALA A 414 -20.62 -19.51 -11.08
N ASP A 415 -21.39 -20.50 -10.64
CA ASP A 415 -22.31 -20.38 -9.50
C ASP A 415 -21.63 -20.61 -8.14
N SER A 416 -20.37 -21.04 -8.13
CA SER A 416 -19.59 -21.28 -6.91
C SER A 416 -18.09 -21.11 -7.14
N ILE A 417 -17.33 -20.91 -6.05
CA ILE A 417 -15.86 -20.85 -6.08
C ILE A 417 -15.26 -22.13 -6.72
N PRO A 418 -15.64 -23.36 -6.30
CA PRO A 418 -15.17 -24.58 -6.96
C PRO A 418 -15.46 -24.63 -8.46
N GLY A 419 -16.69 -24.25 -8.88
CA GLY A 419 -17.03 -24.20 -10.31
C GLY A 419 -16.21 -23.19 -11.10
N GLY A 420 -15.88 -22.04 -10.49
CA GLY A 420 -14.98 -21.05 -11.09
C GLY A 420 -13.55 -21.58 -11.22
N ILE A 421 -13.07 -22.32 -10.21
CA ILE A 421 -11.76 -22.98 -10.23
C ILE A 421 -11.69 -24.02 -11.34
N ASP A 422 -12.74 -24.81 -11.54
CA ASP A 422 -12.82 -25.79 -12.63
C ASP A 422 -12.77 -25.11 -14.01
N LEU A 423 -13.49 -23.99 -14.17
CA LEU A 423 -13.45 -23.18 -15.39
C LEU A 423 -12.04 -22.65 -15.68
N ALA A 424 -11.38 -22.08 -14.67
CA ALA A 424 -10.02 -21.55 -14.79
C ALA A 424 -9.00 -22.65 -15.11
N ARG A 425 -9.11 -23.81 -14.45
CA ARG A 425 -8.26 -24.98 -14.70
C ARG A 425 -8.41 -25.49 -16.13
N ALA A 426 -9.65 -25.62 -16.61
CA ALA A 426 -9.93 -26.04 -17.98
C ALA A 426 -9.34 -25.06 -19.01
N ALA A 427 -9.56 -23.75 -18.83
CA ALA A 427 -9.04 -22.73 -19.73
C ALA A 427 -7.50 -22.74 -19.80
N LEU A 428 -6.84 -22.94 -18.66
CA LEU A 428 -5.39 -23.05 -18.59
C LEU A 428 -4.87 -24.29 -19.31
N ASN A 429 -5.50 -25.45 -19.08
CA ASN A 429 -5.13 -26.72 -19.71
C ASN A 429 -5.30 -26.68 -21.24
N GLU A 430 -6.32 -25.97 -21.73
CA GLU A 430 -6.56 -25.74 -23.16
C GLU A 430 -5.60 -24.73 -23.80
N GLY A 431 -4.74 -24.06 -23.01
CA GLY A 431 -3.77 -23.08 -23.49
C GLY A 431 -4.34 -21.67 -23.70
N LYS A 432 -5.54 -21.38 -23.18
CA LYS A 432 -6.17 -20.06 -23.32
C LYS A 432 -5.40 -18.97 -22.55
N GLY A 433 -4.71 -19.33 -21.47
CA GLY A 433 -3.86 -18.41 -20.70
C GLY A 433 -2.76 -17.77 -21.57
N LEU A 434 -1.88 -18.58 -22.17
CA LEU A 434 -0.84 -18.07 -23.07
C LEU A 434 -1.42 -17.35 -24.29
N ALA A 435 -2.48 -17.89 -24.89
CA ALA A 435 -3.12 -17.22 -26.04
C ALA A 435 -3.62 -15.81 -25.67
N LYS A 436 -4.21 -15.63 -24.49
CA LYS A 436 -4.65 -14.33 -23.99
C LYS A 436 -3.48 -13.39 -23.70
N LEU A 437 -2.36 -13.91 -23.18
CA LEU A 437 -1.14 -13.13 -22.98
C LEU A 437 -0.62 -12.57 -24.32
N ASP A 438 -0.52 -13.42 -25.34
CA ASP A 438 -0.01 -13.01 -26.66
C ASP A 438 -0.95 -12.01 -27.35
N GLU A 439 -2.27 -12.22 -27.24
CA GLU A 439 -3.30 -11.27 -27.70
C GLU A 439 -3.16 -9.91 -27.00
N TRP A 440 -2.93 -9.91 -25.68
CA TRP A 440 -2.78 -8.68 -24.91
C TRP A 440 -1.51 -7.91 -25.27
N ILE A 441 -0.38 -8.61 -25.47
CA ILE A 441 0.87 -8.03 -25.96
C ILE A 441 0.67 -7.38 -27.32
N ALA A 442 0.06 -8.09 -28.27
CA ALA A 442 -0.18 -7.56 -29.60
C ALA A 442 -1.09 -6.32 -29.57
N THR A 443 -2.17 -6.37 -28.79
CA THR A 443 -3.14 -5.27 -28.66
C THR A 443 -2.47 -4.02 -28.07
N THR A 444 -1.76 -4.15 -26.95
CA THR A 444 -1.10 -3.01 -26.31
C THR A 444 0.04 -2.43 -27.16
N THR A 445 0.74 -3.25 -27.93
CA THR A 445 1.79 -2.80 -28.86
C THR A 445 1.20 -1.97 -30.00
N ASN A 446 0.09 -2.42 -30.58
CA ASN A 446 -0.60 -1.71 -31.66
C ASN A 446 -1.15 -0.36 -31.17
N LEU A 447 -1.78 -0.34 -29.99
CA LEU A 447 -2.34 0.86 -29.38
C LEU A 447 -1.26 1.86 -28.92
N ALA A 448 -0.06 1.40 -28.57
CA ALA A 448 1.05 2.28 -28.22
C ALA A 448 1.74 2.91 -29.45
N SER A 449 1.52 2.33 -30.63
CA SER A 449 2.12 2.77 -31.90
C SER A 449 1.20 3.65 -32.73
N SER A 450 -0.09 3.71 -32.35
CA SER A 450 -1.14 4.55 -32.96
C SER A 450 -1.20 5.89 -32.24
#